data_AF-A0A7C5KVN1-F1
#
_entry.id   AF-A0A7C5KVN1-F1
#
_cell.length_a   1.000
_cell.length_b   1.000
_cell.length_c   1.000
_cell.angle_alpha   90.00
_cell.angle_beta   90.00
_cell.angle_gamma   90.00
#
_symmetry.space_group_name_H-M   'P 1'
#
loop_
_entity.id
_entity.type
_entity.pdbx_description
1 polymer ?
#
loop_
_entity_poly.entity_id
_entity_poly.type
_entity_poly.pdbx_seq_one_letter_code
_entity_poly.pdbx_strand_id
1 'polypeptide(L)'
;MIFAATAMLIIKGAPPGVEVGPNLALIGIYLQDYTVTWSGAVIGAAYLWVIGAAFGFVLAMLWNLTHYLFITAVVVRAAWWKLMAD
;
A
#
# COMPACT_ATOMS: atom_id res chain seq x y z
N MET A 1 1.25 -9.66 1.33
CA MET A 1 2.23 -10.45 0.52
C MET A 1 3.51 -10.75 1.28
N ILE A 2 4.14 -9.80 1.99
CA ILE A 2 5.34 -10.08 2.80
C ILE A 2 5.14 -11.19 3.83
N PHE A 3 4.00 -11.23 4.53
CA PHE A 3 3.70 -12.32 5.48
C PHE A 3 3.78 -13.70 4.82
N ALA A 4 3.07 -13.88 3.70
CA ALA A 4 3.06 -15.14 2.96
C ALA A 4 4.43 -15.49 2.38
N ALA A 5 5.16 -14.50 1.84
CA ALA A 5 6.52 -14.70 1.33
C ALA A 5 7.48 -15.14 2.46
N THR A 6 7.40 -14.50 3.62
CA THR A 6 8.23 -14.85 4.79
C THR A 6 7.86 -16.25 5.31
N ALA A 7 6.57 -16.55 5.45
CA ALA A 7 6.08 -17.86 5.89
C ALA A 7 6.49 -18.98 4.92
N MET A 8 6.38 -18.77 3.61
CA MET A 8 6.82 -19.75 2.61
C MET A 8 8.33 -20.03 2.70
N LEU A 9 9.16 -19.01 2.92
CA LEU A 9 10.60 -19.20 3.08
C LEU A 9 10.94 -19.95 4.37
N ILE A 10 10.26 -19.63 5.48
CA ILE A 10 10.43 -20.35 6.75
C ILE A 10 10.04 -21.82 6.60
N ILE A 11 8.92 -22.12 5.94
CA ILE A 11 8.46 -23.50 5.71
C ILE A 11 9.40 -24.26 4.77
N LYS A 12 9.88 -23.61 3.71
CA LYS A 12 10.83 -24.21 2.77
C LYS A 12 12.17 -24.53 3.43
N GLY A 13 12.57 -23.72 4.41
CA GLY A 13 13.86 -23.83 5.08
C GLY A 13 15.04 -23.59 4.13
N ALA A 14 16.24 -23.77 4.66
CA ALA A 14 17.49 -23.73 3.91
C ALA A 14 18.42 -24.84 4.40
N PRO A 15 19.37 -25.31 3.56
CA PRO A 15 20.40 -26.25 4.00
C PRO A 15 21.16 -25.72 5.23
N PRO A 16 21.71 -26.61 6.09
CA PRO A 16 22.48 -26.19 7.26
C PRO A 16 23.61 -25.24 6.87
N GLY A 17 23.68 -24.07 7.52
CA GLY A 17 24.70 -23.04 7.27
C GLY A 17 24.35 -22.04 6.16
N VAL A 18 23.18 -22.14 5.53
CA VAL A 18 22.69 -21.17 4.54
C VAL A 18 21.55 -20.36 5.16
N GLU A 19 21.61 -19.03 5.04
CA GLU A 19 20.54 -18.15 5.51
C GLU A 19 19.25 -18.34 4.69
N VAL A 20 18.11 -18.38 5.38
CA VAL A 20 16.81 -18.52 4.75
C VAL A 20 16.39 -17.18 4.15
N GLY A 21 16.34 -17.10 2.83
CA GLY A 21 15.76 -15.96 2.11
C GLY A 21 16.60 -14.68 2.13
N PRO A 22 17.89 -14.70 1.71
CA PRO A 22 18.78 -13.54 1.79
C PRO A 22 18.24 -12.30 1.05
N ASN A 23 17.60 -12.50 -0.11
CA ASN A 23 16.97 -11.39 -0.84
C ASN A 23 15.78 -10.77 -0.09
N LEU A 24 15.02 -11.57 0.68
CA LEU A 24 13.90 -11.06 1.45
C LEU A 24 14.39 -10.38 2.74
N ALA A 25 15.48 -10.87 3.33
CA ALA A 25 16.13 -10.25 4.48
C ALA A 25 16.60 -8.81 4.18
N LEU A 26 16.93 -8.49 2.93
CA LEU A 26 17.26 -7.12 2.51
C LEU A 26 16.14 -6.11 2.77
N ILE A 27 14.88 -6.53 2.87
CA ILE A 27 13.77 -5.64 3.22
C ILE A 27 13.96 -5.04 4.64
N GLY A 28 14.73 -5.70 5.51
CA GLY A 28 15.08 -5.19 6.84
C GLY A 28 15.80 -3.84 6.84
N ILE A 29 16.37 -3.40 5.70
CA ILE A 29 16.93 -2.04 5.59
C ILE A 29 15.84 -0.95 5.60
N TYR A 30 14.62 -1.28 5.18
CA TYR A 30 13.48 -0.37 5.14
C TYR A 30 12.51 -0.61 6.30
N LEU A 31 12.38 -1.87 6.73
CA LEU A 31 11.52 -2.27 7.83
C LEU A 31 12.38 -2.56 9.05
N GLN A 32 12.48 -1.58 9.95
CA GLN A 32 13.24 -1.74 11.19
C GLN A 32 12.72 -2.95 11.99
N ASP A 33 13.66 -3.75 12.52
CA ASP A 33 13.42 -5.00 13.26
C ASP A 33 12.81 -6.15 12.46
N TYR A 34 12.74 -6.04 11.13
CA TYR A 34 12.32 -7.15 10.27
C TYR A 34 13.41 -8.19 10.09
N THR A 35 13.09 -9.44 10.40
CA THR A 35 13.92 -10.62 10.13
C THR A 35 13.07 -11.71 9.48
N VAL A 36 13.67 -12.67 8.77
CA VAL A 36 12.96 -13.79 8.11
C VAL A 36 12.58 -14.85 9.17
N THR A 37 11.70 -14.45 10.08
CA THR A 37 11.20 -15.25 11.21
C THR A 37 9.68 -15.12 11.30
N TRP A 38 9.02 -15.97 12.09
CA TRP A 38 7.57 -15.89 12.26
C TRP A 38 7.13 -14.56 12.88
N SER A 39 7.88 -14.05 13.87
CA SER A 39 7.64 -12.72 14.45
C SER A 39 7.90 -11.61 13.44
N GLY A 40 9.00 -11.70 12.68
CA GLY A 40 9.31 -10.76 11.61
C GLY A 40 8.25 -10.74 10.49
N ALA A 41 7.62 -11.87 10.19
CA ALA A 41 6.52 -11.94 9.23
C ALA A 41 5.32 -11.08 9.67
N VAL A 42 4.98 -11.10 10.96
CA VAL A 42 3.89 -10.29 11.54
C VAL A 42 4.27 -8.81 11.56
N ILE A 43 5.50 -8.49 11.94
CA ILE A 43 6.03 -7.11 11.91
C ILE A 43 5.97 -6.56 10.48
N GLY A 44 6.48 -7.31 9.51
CA GLY A 44 6.43 -6.92 8.09
C GLY A 44 5.00 -6.78 7.54
N ALA A 45 4.06 -7.59 8.04
CA ALA A 45 2.64 -7.44 7.71
C ALA A 45 2.05 -6.14 8.26
N ALA A 46 2.35 -5.80 9.51
CA ALA A 46 1.88 -4.58 10.15
C ALA A 46 2.41 -3.33 9.41
N TYR A 47 3.70 -3.29 9.09
CA TYR A 47 4.28 -2.19 8.32
C TYR A 47 3.61 -2.00 6.95
N LEU A 48 3.50 -3.07 6.15
CA LEU A 48 2.86 -2.97 4.84
C LEU A 48 1.36 -2.69 4.93
N TRP A 49 0.69 -3.10 5.99
CA TRP A 49 -0.71 -2.74 6.21
C TRP A 49 -0.85 -1.24 6.44
N VAL A 50 -0.04 -0.64 7.32
CA VAL A 50 -0.07 0.82 7.57
C VAL A 50 0.30 1.59 6.31
N ILE A 51 1.40 1.23 5.64
CA ILE A 51 1.86 1.91 4.42
C ILE A 51 0.80 1.76 3.32
N GLY A 52 0.27 0.55 3.12
CA GLY A 52 -0.76 0.27 2.13
C GLY A 52 -2.07 1.02 2.41
N ALA A 53 -2.49 1.10 3.67
CA ALA A 53 -3.67 1.85 4.08
C ALA A 53 -3.49 3.36 3.82
N ALA A 54 -2.32 3.92 4.18
CA ALA A 54 -2.02 5.32 3.93
C ALA A 54 -2.00 5.63 2.43
N PHE A 55 -1.32 4.82 1.62
CA PHE A 55 -1.31 4.97 0.16
C PHE A 55 -2.71 4.83 -0.45
N GLY A 56 -3.46 3.80 -0.05
CA GLY A 56 -4.83 3.59 -0.53
C GLY A 56 -5.75 4.75 -0.17
N PHE A 57 -5.61 5.29 1.04
CA PHE A 57 -6.37 6.46 1.49
C PHE A 57 -6.06 7.70 0.65
N VAL A 58 -4.77 8.00 0.41
CA VAL A 58 -4.36 9.14 -0.43
C VAL A 58 -4.89 8.99 -1.86
N LEU A 59 -4.78 7.79 -2.44
CA LEU A 59 -5.32 7.52 -3.78
C LEU A 59 -6.84 7.69 -3.84
N ALA A 60 -7.56 7.20 -2.82
CA ALA A 60 -9.01 7.38 -2.73
C ALA A 60 -9.39 8.86 -2.58
N MET A 61 -8.64 9.63 -1.79
CA MET A 61 -8.84 11.08 -1.68
C MET A 61 -8.65 11.79 -3.02
N LEU A 62 -7.57 11.49 -3.75
CA LEU A 62 -7.29 12.11 -5.05
C LEU A 62 -8.32 11.72 -6.11
N TRP A 63 -8.76 10.47 -6.09
CA TRP A 63 -9.84 9.98 -6.94
C TRP A 63 -11.14 10.74 -6.69
N ASN A 64 -11.55 10.85 -5.43
CA ASN A 64 -12.77 11.56 -5.03
C ASN A 64 -12.67 13.05 -5.37
N LEU A 65 -11.53 13.69 -5.08
CA LEU A 65 -11.29 15.09 -5.41
C LEU A 65 -11.45 15.37 -6.91
N THR A 66 -10.87 14.53 -7.75
CA THR A 66 -10.98 14.66 -9.21
C THR A 66 -12.43 14.59 -9.67
N HIS A 67 -13.23 13.67 -9.11
CA HIS A 67 -14.65 13.55 -9.43
C HIS A 67 -15.45 14.76 -8.96
N TYR A 68 -15.19 15.25 -7.74
CA TYR A 68 -15.85 16.46 -7.23
C TYR A 68 -15.55 17.67 -8.11
N LEU A 69 -14.28 17.90 -8.47
CA LEU A 69 -13.89 19.01 -9.35
C LEU A 69 -14.59 18.93 -10.72
N PHE A 70 -14.63 17.74 -11.31
CA PHE A 70 -15.31 17.53 -12.58
C PHE A 70 -16.82 17.82 -12.50
N ILE A 71 -17.50 17.26 -11.50
CA ILE A 71 -18.94 17.48 -11.30
C ILE A 71 -19.22 18.97 -11.05
N THR A 72 -18.45 19.62 -10.17
CA THR A 72 -18.60 21.06 -9.90
C THR A 72 -18.41 21.88 -11.18
N ALA A 73 -17.38 21.61 -11.98
CA ALA A 73 -17.16 22.32 -13.24
C ALA A 73 -18.35 22.16 -14.21
N VAL A 74 -18.90 20.94 -14.34
CA VAL A 74 -20.07 20.68 -15.20
C VAL A 74 -21.31 21.40 -14.68
N VAL A 75 -21.58 21.35 -13.37
CA VAL A 75 -22.75 22.00 -12.76
C VAL A 75 -22.66 23.52 -12.86
N VAL A 76 -21.49 24.11 -12.58
CA VAL A 76 -21.26 25.56 -12.71
C VAL A 76 -21.47 26.01 -14.15
N ARG A 77 -20.94 25.27 -15.13
CA ARG A 77 -21.15 25.55 -16.56
C ARG A 77 -22.64 25.50 -16.93
N ALA A 78 -23.37 24.50 -16.46
CA ALA A 78 -24.79 24.36 -16.75
C ALA A 78 -25.62 25.50 -16.10
N ALA A 79 -25.30 25.88 -14.87
CA ALA A 79 -25.95 26.99 -14.18
C ALA A 79 -25.68 28.33 -14.87
N TRP A 80 -24.43 28.57 -15.30
CA TRP A 80 -24.05 29.77 -16.04
C TRP A 80 -24.86 29.94 -17.32
N TRP A 81 -25.05 28.87 -18.10
CA TRP A 81 -25.87 28.93 -19.31
C TRP A 81 -27.34 29.22 -19.06
N LYS A 82 -27.92 28.70 -17.98
CA LYS A 82 -29.30 29.05 -17.61
C LYS A 82 -29.44 30.55 -17.32
N LEU A 83 -28.50 31.11 -16.56
CA LEU A 83 -28.49 32.55 -16.24
C LEU A 83 -28.32 33.45 -17.47
N MET A 84 -27.68 32.99 -18.54
CA MET A 84 -27.52 33.78 -19.78
C MET A 84 -28.66 33.58 -20.78
N ALA A 85 -29.57 32.63 -20.52
CA ALA A 85 -30.72 32.35 -21.36
C ALA A 85 -32.01 33.08 -20.90
N ASP A 86 -32.00 33.59 -19.67
CA ASP A 86 -33.01 34.49 -19.08
C ASP A 86 -32.67 35.97 -19.36
#